data_AF-A0AAX1F712-F1
#
_entry.id   AF-A0AAX1F712-F1
#
_cell.length_a   1.000
_cell.length_b   1.000
_cell.length_c   1.000
_cell.angle_alpha   90.00
_cell.angle_beta   90.00
_cell.angle_gamma   90.00
#
_symmetry.space_group_name_H-M   'P 1'
#
loop_
_entity.id
_entity.type
_entity.pdbx_description
1 polymer ?
#
loop_
_entity_poly.entity_id
_entity_poly.type
_entity_poly.pdbx_seq_one_letter_code
_entity_poly.pdbx_strand_id
1 'polypeptide(L)'
;MSKYRELVQRRLSVCHAGMEMRLARAREQEPFVLAVERKLSVGGWDYRMGMTLNFGVVFTVLPCRLPFKEQYQAVKAALAECGDVEFDVQDKRPCLHVSSRTDEGIDCCVVFDGDDDGR
;
A
#
# COMPACT_ATOMS: atom_id res chain seq x y z
N MET A 1 -9.04 -38.99 15.79
CA MET A 1 -8.10 -37.93 16.24
C MET A 1 -8.67 -37.26 17.50
N SER A 2 -7.90 -36.48 18.25
CA SER A 2 -8.50 -35.72 19.37
C SER A 2 -9.35 -34.57 18.82
N LYS A 3 -10.43 -34.20 19.53
CA LYS A 3 -11.29 -33.06 19.16
C LYS A 3 -10.49 -31.76 18.97
N TYR A 4 -9.44 -31.56 19.78
CA TYR A 4 -8.52 -30.44 19.64
C TYR A 4 -7.77 -30.46 18.30
N ARG A 5 -7.25 -31.62 17.87
CA ARG A 5 -6.56 -31.75 16.57
C ARG A 5 -7.50 -31.46 15.40
N GLU A 6 -8.75 -31.89 15.47
CA GLU A 6 -9.77 -31.60 14.45
C GLU A 6 -10.10 -30.09 14.39
N LEU A 7 -10.22 -29.43 15.54
CA LEU A 7 -10.40 -27.96 15.60
C LEU A 7 -9.21 -27.21 14.98
N VAL A 8 -7.99 -27.59 15.35
CA VAL A 8 -6.77 -26.99 14.79
C VAL A 8 -6.70 -27.18 13.29
N GLN A 9 -6.96 -28.40 12.80
CA GLN A 9 -6.91 -28.69 11.37
C GLN A 9 -7.94 -27.89 10.57
N ARG A 10 -9.18 -27.78 11.08
CA ARG A 10 -10.21 -26.91 10.45
C ARG A 10 -9.75 -25.46 10.39
N ARG A 11 -9.15 -24.93 11.46
CA ARG A 11 -8.64 -23.56 11.48
C ARG A 11 -7.51 -23.36 10.47
N LEU A 12 -6.56 -24.30 10.40
CA LEU A 12 -5.46 -24.26 9.43
C LEU A 12 -5.98 -24.27 7.99
N SER A 13 -6.96 -25.11 7.66
CA SER A 13 -7.56 -25.16 6.32
C SER A 13 -8.18 -23.81 5.91
N VAL A 14 -8.90 -23.15 6.82
CA VAL A 14 -9.47 -21.81 6.56
C VAL A 14 -8.37 -20.77 6.38
N CYS A 15 -7.33 -20.80 7.23
CA CYS A 15 -6.19 -19.90 7.11
C CYS A 15 -5.43 -20.09 5.78
N HIS A 16 -5.23 -21.33 5.34
CA HIS A 16 -4.59 -21.61 4.04
C HIS A 16 -5.41 -21.05 2.89
N ALA A 17 -6.73 -21.32 2.85
CA ALA A 17 -7.60 -20.79 1.81
C ALA A 17 -7.57 -19.25 1.77
N GLY A 18 -7.65 -18.58 2.93
CA GLY A 18 -7.54 -17.13 3.02
C GLY A 18 -6.16 -16.57 2.65
N MET A 19 -5.09 -17.36 2.80
CA MET A 19 -3.75 -16.97 2.36
C MET A 19 -3.64 -17.04 0.82
N GLU A 20 -4.10 -18.14 0.23
CA GLU A 20 -4.09 -18.33 -1.22
C GLU A 20 -4.90 -17.24 -1.93
N MET A 21 -6.08 -16.88 -1.41
CA MET A 21 -6.88 -15.79 -1.97
C MET A 21 -6.15 -14.44 -1.96
N ARG A 22 -5.50 -14.10 -0.83
CA ARG A 22 -4.74 -12.85 -0.73
C ARG A 22 -3.50 -12.86 -1.62
N LEU A 23 -2.85 -14.00 -1.78
CA LEU A 23 -1.70 -14.16 -2.66
C LEU A 23 -2.07 -14.08 -4.15
N ALA A 24 -3.24 -14.62 -4.53
CA ALA A 24 -3.79 -14.44 -5.87
C ALA A 24 -4.03 -12.96 -6.17
N ARG A 25 -4.70 -12.23 -5.25
CA ARG A 25 -4.91 -10.78 -5.37
C ARG A 25 -3.59 -10.01 -5.45
N ALA A 26 -2.58 -10.37 -4.65
CA ALA A 26 -1.27 -9.72 -4.69
C ALA A 26 -0.58 -9.85 -6.07
N ARG A 27 -0.76 -11.00 -6.75
CA ARG A 27 -0.26 -11.20 -8.11
C ARG A 27 -1.02 -10.33 -9.13
N GLU A 28 -2.33 -10.22 -8.98
CA GLU A 28 -3.16 -9.34 -9.83
C GLU A 28 -2.80 -7.86 -9.62
N GLN A 29 -2.37 -7.49 -8.41
CA GLN A 29 -1.98 -6.13 -8.05
C GLN A 29 -0.63 -5.68 -8.63
N GLU A 30 0.26 -6.62 -8.96
CA GLU A 30 1.65 -6.36 -9.34
C GLU A 30 1.79 -5.32 -10.48
N PRO A 31 1.04 -5.39 -11.61
CA PRO A 31 1.18 -4.42 -12.69
C PRO A 31 0.85 -2.99 -12.26
N PHE A 32 -0.16 -2.82 -11.40
CA PHE A 32 -0.55 -1.52 -10.86
C PHE A 32 0.51 -0.96 -9.92
N VAL A 33 1.03 -1.80 -9.02
CA VAL A 33 2.09 -1.42 -8.09
C VAL A 33 3.35 -0.97 -8.84
N LEU A 34 3.74 -1.68 -9.89
CA LEU A 34 4.87 -1.30 -10.74
C LEU A 34 4.63 0.00 -11.51
N ALA A 35 3.38 0.31 -11.88
CA ALA A 35 3.03 1.58 -12.50
C ALA A 35 3.21 2.76 -11.52
N VAL A 36 2.73 2.59 -10.29
CA VAL A 36 2.92 3.57 -9.20
C VAL A 36 4.39 3.75 -8.88
N GLU A 37 5.13 2.65 -8.73
CA GLU A 37 6.58 2.66 -8.48
C GLU A 37 7.33 3.45 -9.57
N ARG A 38 7.00 3.21 -10.84
CA ARG A 38 7.60 3.91 -11.97
C ARG A 38 7.31 5.40 -11.92
N LYS A 39 6.09 5.82 -11.54
CA LYS A 39 5.76 7.24 -11.39
C LYS A 39 6.57 7.90 -10.29
N LEU A 40 6.72 7.22 -9.15
CA LEU A 40 7.56 7.74 -8.05
C LEU A 40 9.03 7.89 -8.50
N SER A 41 9.56 6.87 -9.16
CA SER A 41 10.94 6.87 -9.70
C SER A 41 11.17 7.97 -10.74
N VAL A 42 10.28 8.11 -11.72
CA VAL A 42 10.38 9.16 -12.76
C VAL A 42 10.23 10.55 -12.17
N GLY A 43 9.39 10.70 -11.13
CA GLY A 43 9.26 11.94 -10.37
C GLY A 43 10.48 12.30 -9.52
N GLY A 44 11.49 11.42 -9.43
CA GLY A 44 12.70 11.64 -8.65
C GLY A 44 12.46 11.58 -7.13
N TRP A 45 11.42 10.88 -6.69
CA TRP A 45 11.10 10.72 -5.27
C TRP A 45 11.87 9.52 -4.72
N ASP A 46 12.61 9.70 -3.64
CA ASP A 46 13.18 8.59 -2.89
C ASP A 46 12.07 7.90 -2.08
N TYR A 47 11.99 6.56 -2.15
CA TYR A 47 10.96 5.80 -1.44
C TYR A 47 11.48 4.44 -0.95
N ARG A 48 10.77 3.88 0.03
CA ARG A 48 10.87 2.48 0.46
C ARG A 48 9.57 1.76 0.15
N MET A 49 9.64 0.53 -0.35
CA MET A 49 8.45 -0.30 -0.57
C MET A 49 8.32 -1.33 0.56
N GLY A 50 7.11 -1.48 1.08
CA GLY A 50 6.75 -2.43 2.12
C GLY A 50 5.41 -3.10 1.83
N MET A 51 5.08 -4.10 2.64
CA MET A 51 3.85 -4.87 2.50
C MET A 51 3.26 -5.17 3.88
N THR A 52 1.95 -5.03 4.00
CA THR A 52 1.21 -5.37 5.23
C THR A 52 1.01 -6.89 5.35
N LEU A 53 0.58 -7.36 6.53
CA LEU A 53 0.21 -8.78 6.75
C LEU A 53 -0.91 -9.28 5.83
N ASN A 54 -1.66 -8.36 5.22
CA ASN A 54 -2.74 -8.65 4.28
C ASN A 54 -2.34 -8.45 2.82
N PHE A 55 -1.04 -8.41 2.53
CA PHE A 55 -0.48 -8.19 1.18
C PHE A 55 -0.76 -6.81 0.57
N GLY A 56 -1.35 -5.87 1.32
CA GLY A 56 -1.47 -4.48 0.88
C GLY A 56 -0.09 -3.83 0.77
N VAL A 57 0.17 -3.14 -0.33
CA VAL A 57 1.46 -2.49 -0.62
C VAL A 57 1.50 -1.08 -0.06
N VAL A 58 2.63 -0.73 0.55
CA VAL A 58 2.88 0.60 1.12
C VAL A 58 4.17 1.17 0.56
N PHE A 59 4.09 2.35 -0.05
CA PHE A 59 5.23 3.16 -0.43
C PHE A 59 5.48 4.21 0.65
N THR A 60 6.67 4.22 1.22
CA THR A 60 7.12 5.25 2.16
C THR A 60 8.01 6.23 1.43
N VAL A 61 7.46 7.39 1.06
CA VAL A 61 8.20 8.46 0.39
C VAL A 61 9.03 9.20 1.43
N LEU A 62 10.33 9.33 1.17
CA LEU A 62 11.27 10.00 2.07
C LEU A 62 11.19 11.53 1.93
N PRO A 63 11.56 12.29 2.96
CA PRO A 63 11.61 13.74 2.86
C PRO A 63 12.56 14.16 1.74
N CYS A 64 12.17 15.17 0.98
CA CYS A 64 13.03 15.79 -0.02
C CYS A 64 13.32 17.25 0.37
N ARG A 65 13.94 18.01 -0.53
CA ARG A 65 14.24 19.43 -0.29
C ARG A 65 13.00 20.33 -0.30
N LEU A 66 11.85 19.82 -0.73
CA LEU A 66 10.59 20.57 -0.77
C LEU A 66 9.90 20.55 0.60
N PRO A 67 9.16 21.62 0.95
CA PRO A 67 8.26 21.59 2.09
C PRO A 67 7.26 20.43 1.99
N PHE A 68 6.93 19.80 3.12
CA PHE A 68 6.01 18.64 3.16
C PHE A 68 4.73 18.84 2.35
N LYS A 69 4.09 20.01 2.48
CA LYS A 69 2.85 20.32 1.75
C LYS A 69 3.04 20.32 0.24
N GLU A 70 4.16 20.85 -0.25
CA GLU A 70 4.48 20.88 -1.68
C GLU A 70 4.82 19.49 -2.20
N GLN A 71 5.64 18.74 -1.46
CA GLN A 71 5.96 17.34 -1.76
C GLN A 71 4.68 16.49 -1.82
N TYR A 72 3.80 16.62 -0.83
CA TYR A 72 2.54 15.91 -0.77
C TYR A 72 1.66 16.20 -1.99
N GLN A 73 1.49 17.47 -2.37
CA GLN A 73 0.68 17.82 -3.55
C GLN A 73 1.32 17.36 -4.85
N ALA A 74 2.65 17.45 -4.99
CA ALA A 74 3.36 16.99 -6.17
C ALA A 74 3.25 15.46 -6.34
N VAL A 75 3.44 14.70 -5.26
CA VAL A 75 3.27 13.25 -5.25
C VAL A 75 1.81 12.88 -5.54
N LYS A 76 0.84 13.56 -4.90
CA LYS A 76 -0.59 13.34 -5.18
C LYS A 76 -0.92 13.56 -6.67
N ALA A 77 -0.43 14.65 -7.26
CA ALA A 77 -0.67 14.96 -8.67
C ALA A 77 -0.06 13.90 -9.60
N ALA A 78 1.16 13.44 -9.30
CA ALA A 78 1.81 12.40 -10.09
C ALA A 78 1.06 11.05 -10.01
N LEU A 79 0.56 10.69 -8.83
CA LEU A 79 -0.17 9.44 -8.60
C LEU A 79 -1.58 9.46 -9.22
N ALA A 80 -2.18 10.64 -9.39
CA ALA A 80 -3.47 10.79 -10.06
C ALA A 80 -3.44 10.36 -11.54
N GLU A 81 -2.25 10.23 -12.13
CA GLU A 81 -2.09 9.64 -13.46
C GLU A 81 -2.23 8.10 -13.45
N CYS A 82 -1.96 7.44 -12.32
CA CYS A 82 -2.07 5.99 -12.17
C CYS A 82 -3.49 5.53 -11.83
N GLY A 83 -4.23 6.34 -11.08
CA GLY A 83 -5.51 5.93 -10.52
C GLY A 83 -6.20 7.04 -9.75
N ASP A 84 -7.19 6.66 -8.95
CA ASP A 84 -7.89 7.60 -8.08
C ASP A 84 -7.12 7.72 -6.77
N VAL A 85 -6.91 8.96 -6.35
CA VAL A 85 -6.06 9.28 -5.20
C VAL A 85 -6.88 9.97 -4.13
N GLU A 86 -7.11 9.26 -3.04
CA GLU A 86 -7.85 9.72 -1.89
C GLU A 86 -6.92 10.01 -0.72
N PHE A 87 -7.34 10.96 0.11
CA PHE A 87 -6.66 11.23 1.37
C PHE A 87 -7.14 10.22 2.40
N ASP A 88 -6.20 9.63 3.13
CA ASP A 88 -6.48 8.75 4.25
C ASP A 88 -5.51 9.02 5.41
N VAL A 89 -5.75 8.41 6.57
CA VAL A 89 -4.92 8.52 7.76
C VAL A 89 -4.56 7.13 8.26
N GLN A 90 -3.29 6.76 8.14
CA GLN A 90 -2.75 5.50 8.63
C GLN A 90 -1.80 5.77 9.80
N ASP A 91 -2.04 5.11 10.94
CA ASP A 91 -1.24 5.29 12.17
C ASP A 91 -1.08 6.76 12.59
N LYS A 92 -2.16 7.56 12.47
CA LYS A 92 -2.21 9.01 12.73
C LYS A 92 -1.38 9.86 11.78
N ARG A 93 -0.84 9.28 10.70
CA ARG A 93 -0.08 9.99 9.68
C ARG A 93 -0.92 10.15 8.41
N PRO A 94 -0.89 11.33 7.78
CA PRO A 94 -1.56 11.52 6.50
C PRO A 94 -0.93 10.62 5.43
N CYS A 95 -1.77 9.89 4.71
CA CYS A 95 -1.35 9.06 3.59
C CYS A 95 -2.26 9.27 2.38
N LEU A 96 -1.79 8.80 1.23
CA LEU A 96 -2.53 8.78 -0.02
C LEU A 96 -2.92 7.34 -0.32
N HIS A 97 -4.21 7.08 -0.41
CA HIS A 97 -4.71 5.81 -0.91
C HIS A 97 -4.88 5.92 -2.44
N VAL A 98 -4.22 5.05 -3.19
CA VAL A 98 -4.22 5.06 -4.65
C VAL A 98 -4.90 3.78 -5.13
N SER A 99 -6.06 3.90 -5.75
CA SER A 99 -6.84 2.77 -6.28
C SER A 99 -6.83 2.73 -7.80
N SER A 100 -6.84 1.53 -8.37
CA SER A 100 -7.04 1.33 -9.80
C SER A 100 -8.44 1.76 -10.22
N ARG A 101 -8.56 2.44 -11.36
CA ARG A 101 -9.86 2.82 -11.95
C ARG A 101 -10.54 1.67 -12.67
N THR A 102 -9.76 0.69 -13.11
CA THR A 102 -10.22 -0.41 -13.95
C THR A 102 -10.45 -1.69 -13.17
N ASP A 103 -9.74 -1.86 -12.06
CA ASP A 103 -9.69 -3.13 -11.33
C ASP A 103 -10.10 -2.90 -9.87
N GLU A 104 -11.31 -3.36 -9.55
CA GLU A 104 -11.87 -3.22 -8.21
C GLU A 104 -11.02 -3.99 -7.18
N GLY A 105 -10.67 -3.32 -6.08
CA GLY A 105 -9.83 -3.91 -5.04
C GLY A 105 -8.34 -3.98 -5.39
N ILE A 106 -7.87 -3.33 -6.45
CA ILE A 106 -6.43 -3.10 -6.65
C ILE A 106 -6.09 -1.71 -6.13
N ASP A 107 -5.27 -1.66 -5.09
CA ASP A 107 -4.91 -0.42 -4.40
C ASP A 107 -3.51 -0.47 -3.78
N CYS A 108 -2.91 0.68 -3.52
CA CYS A 108 -1.74 0.79 -2.66
C CYS A 108 -1.79 2.08 -1.84
N CYS A 109 -1.03 2.09 -0.76
CA CYS A 109 -0.92 3.25 0.12
C CYS A 109 0.43 3.94 -0.07
N VAL A 110 0.43 5.27 -0.08
CA VAL A 110 1.64 6.09 -0.09
C VAL A 110 1.67 6.91 1.19
N VAL A 111 2.60 6.57 2.08
CA VAL A 111 2.86 7.29 3.33
C VAL A 111 4.09 8.18 3.13
N PHE A 112 4.13 9.27 3.87
CA PHE A 112 5.26 10.19 3.84
C PHE A 112 6.04 10.05 5.13
N ASP A 113 7.32 9.73 5.01
CA ASP A 113 8.27 9.80 6.10
C ASP A 113 8.57 11.28 6.28
N GLY A 114 7.96 11.90 7.28
CA GLY A 114 8.16 13.28 7.66
C GLY A 114 8.20 13.33 9.17
N ASP A 115 9.08 14.16 9.73
CA ASP A 115 9.24 14.32 11.16
C ASP A 115 7.87 14.46 11.83
N ASP A 116 7.55 13.46 12.65
CA ASP A 116 6.65 13.63 13.77
C ASP A 116 7.39 14.55 14.76
N ASP A 117 7.56 15.81 14.39
CA ASP A 117 7.91 16.88 15.32
C ASP A 117 6.66 17.12 16.17
N GLY A 118 6.40 16.17 17.06
CA GLY A 118 5.59 16.34 18.25
C GLY A 118 6.28 17.31 19.20
N ARG A 119 6.39 18.57 18.80
CA ARG A 119 6.73 19.72 19.63
C ARG A 119 5.63 20.76 19.60
#